data_AF-A0AA45WPQ4-F1
#
_entry.id   AF-A0AA45WPQ4-F1
#
_cell.length_a   1.000
_cell.length_b   1.000
_cell.length_c   1.000
_cell.angle_alpha   90.00
_cell.angle_beta   90.00
_cell.angle_gamma   90.00
#
_symmetry.space_group_name_H-M   'P 1'
#
loop_
_entity.id
_entity.type
_entity.pdbx_description
1 polymer ?
#
loop_
_entity_poly.entity_id
_entity_poly.type
_entity_poly.pdbx_seq_one_letter_code
_entity_poly.pdbx_strand_id
1 'polypeptide(L)'
;MLTPQQFRKIRVYFKDKDNNKLDISFFEDYLNKDLPFSEKWFLRGCKHILENHYTEAIKRFQLSDSFDAKIMILSCSFKIEDWFMYNQYKDICKDYKPDLFDKFSFNGFIQILDKEFKIDKGICEVFESYLSKD
;
A
#
# COMPACT_ATOMS: atom_id res chain seq x y z
N MET A 1 -16.19 -10.02 9.94
CA MET A 1 -16.36 -8.82 9.07
C MET A 1 -16.16 -7.52 9.85
N LEU A 2 -15.34 -6.60 9.32
CA LEU A 2 -15.12 -5.27 9.90
C LEU A 2 -16.34 -4.35 9.71
N THR A 3 -16.61 -3.47 10.67
CA THR A 3 -17.62 -2.41 10.56
C THR A 3 -17.06 -1.18 9.82
N PRO A 4 -17.93 -0.30 9.27
CA PRO A 4 -17.47 0.95 8.66
C PRO A 4 -16.64 1.84 9.60
N GLN A 5 -16.94 1.86 10.91
CA GLN A 5 -16.11 2.59 11.88
C GLN A 5 -14.72 1.97 12.04
N GLN A 6 -14.59 0.65 11.90
CA GLN A 6 -13.31 -0.05 11.96
C GLN A 6 -12.48 0.19 10.70
N PHE A 7 -13.09 0.18 9.50
CA PHE A 7 -12.40 0.55 8.24
C PHE A 7 -11.77 1.94 8.31
N ARG A 8 -12.48 2.93 8.88
CA ARG A 8 -11.93 4.29 9.09
C ARG A 8 -10.66 4.31 9.94
N LYS A 9 -10.50 3.35 10.87
CA LYS A 9 -9.33 3.23 11.75
C LYS A 9 -8.15 2.50 11.13
N ILE A 10 -8.34 1.80 10.00
CA ILE A 10 -7.23 1.15 9.29
C ILE A 10 -6.21 2.22 8.87
N ARG A 11 -4.92 1.91 8.99
CA ARG A 11 -3.84 2.81 8.58
C ARG A 11 -2.87 2.07 7.68
N VAL A 12 -2.54 2.66 6.55
CA VAL A 12 -1.42 2.20 5.71
C VAL A 12 -0.25 3.16 5.93
N TYR A 13 0.95 2.62 6.11
CA TYR A 13 2.16 3.39 6.32
C TYR A 13 3.39 2.57 5.94
N PHE A 14 4.58 3.15 6.10
CA PHE A 14 5.82 2.54 5.66
C PHE A 14 6.85 2.49 6.78
N LYS A 15 7.71 1.47 6.77
CA LYS A 15 8.89 1.39 7.63
C LYS A 15 10.14 1.08 6.81
N ASP A 16 11.28 1.63 7.22
CA ASP A 16 12.58 1.25 6.68
C ASP A 16 13.00 -0.17 7.12
N LYS A 17 14.21 -0.60 6.74
CA LYS A 17 14.76 -1.91 7.13
C LYS A 17 15.09 -2.00 8.63
N ASP A 18 15.21 -0.87 9.33
CA ASP A 18 15.46 -0.78 10.76
C ASP A 18 14.16 -0.65 11.60
N ASN A 19 12.99 -0.82 10.95
CA ASN A 19 11.64 -0.68 11.51
C ASN A 19 11.23 0.73 11.96
N ASN A 20 11.96 1.77 11.56
CA ASN A 20 11.53 3.14 11.79
C ASN A 20 10.40 3.50 10.84
N LYS A 21 9.37 4.18 11.36
CA LYS A 21 8.27 4.69 10.52
C LYS A 21 8.78 5.83 9.65
N LEU A 22 8.48 5.74 8.36
CA LEU A 22 8.81 6.77 7.38
C LEU A 22 7.75 7.87 7.40
N ASP A 23 8.21 9.09 7.15
CA ASP A 23 7.36 10.27 7.00
C ASP A 23 7.36 10.78 5.55
N ILE A 24 6.67 11.91 5.33
CA ILE A 24 6.57 12.52 4.00
C ILE A 24 7.94 12.95 3.47
N SER A 25 8.84 13.42 4.34
CA SER A 25 10.14 13.96 3.94
C SER A 25 11.02 12.91 3.27
N PHE A 26 10.97 11.67 3.75
CA PHE A 26 11.65 10.53 3.12
C PHE A 26 11.30 10.42 1.63
N PHE A 27 10.02 10.52 1.28
CA PHE A 27 9.58 10.39 -0.12
C PHE A 27 9.92 11.62 -0.95
N GLU A 28 9.85 12.83 -0.36
CA GLU A 28 10.23 14.08 -1.03
C GLU A 28 11.70 14.08 -1.44
N ASP A 29 12.59 13.57 -0.57
CA ASP A 29 14.02 13.46 -0.85
C ASP A 29 14.31 12.60 -2.09
N TYR A 30 13.57 11.51 -2.31
CA TYR A 30 13.70 10.73 -3.53
C TYR A 30 13.05 11.39 -4.74
N LEU A 31 11.91 12.07 -4.57
CA LEU A 31 11.19 12.72 -5.66
C LEU A 31 11.95 13.91 -6.26
N ASN A 32 12.89 14.49 -5.51
CA ASN A 32 13.79 15.54 -5.99
C ASN A 32 14.96 14.99 -6.84
N LYS A 33 15.13 13.67 -6.94
CA LYS A 33 16.18 13.02 -7.73
C LYS A 33 15.70 12.73 -9.15
N ASP A 34 16.66 12.50 -10.05
CA ASP A 34 16.34 11.97 -11.36
C ASP A 34 16.07 10.45 -11.26
N LEU A 35 14.82 10.08 -11.48
CA LEU A 35 14.30 8.72 -11.36
C LEU A 35 13.41 8.44 -12.58
N PRO A 36 13.34 7.16 -13.02
CA PRO A 36 12.38 6.73 -14.02
C PRO A 36 10.94 7.11 -13.66
N PHE A 37 10.11 7.38 -14.67
CA PHE A 37 8.72 7.82 -14.46
C PHE A 37 7.90 6.86 -13.58
N SER A 38 7.98 5.55 -13.84
CA SER A 38 7.27 4.53 -13.06
C SER A 38 7.62 4.58 -11.57
N GLU A 39 8.89 4.82 -11.24
CA GLU A 39 9.37 4.90 -9.85
C GLU A 39 8.93 6.20 -9.18
N LYS A 40 8.99 7.32 -9.90
CA LYS A 40 8.45 8.60 -9.41
C LYS A 40 6.97 8.48 -9.08
N TRP A 41 6.19 7.77 -9.90
CA TRP A 41 4.77 7.58 -9.64
C TRP A 41 4.49 6.68 -8.45
N PHE A 42 5.26 5.60 -8.26
CA PHE A 42 5.20 4.79 -7.07
C PHE A 42 5.47 5.61 -5.79
N LEU A 43 6.59 6.36 -5.75
CA LEU A 43 6.95 7.18 -4.60
C LEU A 43 5.92 8.29 -4.32
N ARG A 44 5.33 8.90 -5.36
CA ARG A 44 4.21 9.85 -5.21
C ARG A 44 2.98 9.19 -4.60
N GLY A 45 2.68 7.94 -4.99
CA GLY A 45 1.61 7.15 -4.38
C GLY A 45 1.85 6.92 -2.89
N CYS A 46 3.07 6.54 -2.51
CA CYS A 46 3.46 6.37 -1.10
C CYS A 46 3.32 7.68 -0.31
N LYS A 47 3.78 8.81 -0.87
CA LYS A 47 3.60 10.14 -0.26
C LYS A 47 2.11 10.44 0.00
N HIS A 48 1.24 10.23 -1.00
CA HIS A 48 -0.19 10.48 -0.86
C HIS A 48 -0.87 9.60 0.19
N ILE A 49 -0.39 8.37 0.42
CA ILE A 49 -0.87 7.55 1.55
C ILE A 49 -0.60 8.26 2.88
N LEU A 50 0.61 8.79 3.08
CA LEU A 50 0.97 9.48 4.32
C LEU A 50 0.18 10.78 4.52
N GLU A 51 -0.26 11.41 3.44
CA GLU A 51 -1.19 12.55 3.46
C GLU A 51 -2.66 12.14 3.67
N ASN A 52 -2.95 10.85 3.79
CA ASN A 52 -4.31 10.26 3.82
C ASN A 52 -5.13 10.47 2.55
N HIS A 53 -4.49 10.72 1.41
CA HIS A 53 -5.10 10.89 0.09
C HIS A 53 -5.13 9.56 -0.70
N TYR A 54 -5.80 8.55 -0.15
CA TYR A 54 -5.79 7.17 -0.69
C TYR A 54 -6.27 7.06 -2.15
N THR A 55 -7.29 7.80 -2.55
CA THR A 55 -7.77 7.81 -3.94
C THR A 55 -6.73 8.38 -4.91
N GLU A 56 -6.02 9.45 -4.51
CA GLU A 56 -4.91 9.98 -5.32
C GLU A 56 -3.73 9.02 -5.33
N ALA A 57 -3.43 8.36 -4.21
CA ALA A 57 -2.40 7.33 -4.15
C ALA A 57 -2.66 6.21 -5.17
N ILE A 58 -3.88 5.68 -5.23
CA ILE A 58 -4.29 4.67 -6.22
C ILE A 58 -4.04 5.16 -7.65
N LYS A 59 -4.46 6.39 -7.98
CA LYS A 59 -4.23 6.97 -9.31
C LYS A 59 -2.74 7.07 -9.66
N ARG A 60 -1.86 7.37 -8.69
CA ARG A 60 -0.41 7.40 -8.94
C ARG A 60 0.15 5.99 -9.11
N PHE A 61 -0.26 5.04 -8.28
CA PHE A 61 0.18 3.66 -8.41
C PHE A 61 -0.23 3.03 -9.75
N GLN A 62 -1.39 3.40 -10.30
CA GLN A 62 -1.82 2.93 -11.63
C GLN A 62 -0.89 3.38 -12.78
N LEU A 63 -0.04 4.40 -12.54
CA LEU A 63 0.96 4.87 -13.49
C LEU A 63 2.35 4.23 -13.27
N SER A 64 2.44 3.28 -12.33
CA SER A 64 3.65 2.49 -12.07
C SER A 64 3.40 1.02 -12.44
N ASP A 65 4.32 0.44 -13.18
CA ASP A 65 4.22 -0.95 -13.65
C ASP A 65 4.66 -1.99 -12.60
N SER A 66 5.18 -1.52 -11.45
CA SER A 66 5.75 -2.35 -10.39
C SER A 66 4.71 -3.26 -9.71
N PHE A 67 5.17 -4.41 -9.21
CA PHE A 67 4.34 -5.27 -8.38
C PHE A 67 4.00 -4.59 -7.05
N ASP A 68 4.93 -3.79 -6.52
CA ASP A 68 4.72 -3.01 -5.30
C ASP A 68 3.60 -1.98 -5.48
N ALA A 69 3.52 -1.29 -6.63
CA ALA A 69 2.39 -0.40 -6.90
C ALA A 69 1.05 -1.15 -6.92
N LYS A 70 1.00 -2.33 -7.55
CA LYS A 70 -0.24 -3.12 -7.65
C LYS A 70 -0.71 -3.66 -6.30
N ILE A 71 0.19 -4.14 -5.44
CA ILE A 71 -0.20 -4.59 -4.10
C ILE A 71 -0.59 -3.41 -3.18
N MET A 72 -0.01 -2.23 -3.42
CA MET A 72 -0.42 -1.00 -2.74
C MET A 72 -1.79 -0.51 -3.21
N ILE A 73 -2.14 -0.65 -4.50
CA ILE A 73 -3.51 -0.41 -4.98
C ILE A 73 -4.49 -1.31 -4.23
N LEU A 74 -4.23 -2.61 -4.19
CA LEU A 74 -5.07 -3.55 -3.45
C LEU A 74 -5.28 -3.13 -1.99
N SER A 75 -4.19 -2.77 -1.30
CA SER A 75 -4.21 -2.36 0.10
C SER A 75 -4.98 -1.05 0.33
N CYS A 76 -4.81 -0.08 -0.56
CA CYS A 76 -5.57 1.17 -0.53
C CYS A 76 -7.05 0.95 -0.80
N SER A 77 -7.38 0.12 -1.80
CA SER A 77 -8.76 -0.22 -2.15
C SER A 77 -9.49 -0.92 -1.01
N PHE A 78 -8.82 -1.85 -0.32
CA PHE A 78 -9.34 -2.45 0.91
C PHE A 78 -9.61 -1.38 1.97
N LYS A 79 -8.65 -0.48 2.21
CA LYS A 79 -8.75 0.60 3.20
C LYS A 79 -9.92 1.55 2.95
N ILE A 80 -10.23 1.87 1.69
CA ILE A 80 -11.32 2.80 1.34
C ILE A 80 -12.63 2.09 0.95
N GLU A 81 -12.70 0.78 1.13
CA GLU A 81 -13.87 -0.04 0.78
C GLU A 81 -14.25 0.03 -0.72
N ASP A 82 -13.27 0.28 -1.60
CA ASP A 82 -13.44 0.23 -3.05
C ASP A 82 -13.37 -1.21 -3.53
N TRP A 83 -14.48 -1.93 -3.40
CA TRP A 83 -14.58 -3.35 -3.73
C TRP A 83 -14.44 -3.63 -5.22
N PHE A 84 -14.73 -2.66 -6.08
CA PHE A 84 -14.53 -2.82 -7.53
C PHE A 84 -13.03 -2.91 -7.83
N MET A 85 -12.25 -1.93 -7.37
CA MET A 85 -10.80 -1.92 -7.55
C MET A 85 -10.13 -3.07 -6.79
N TYR A 86 -10.58 -3.37 -5.57
CA TYR A 86 -10.07 -4.51 -4.79
C TYR A 86 -10.19 -5.82 -5.58
N ASN A 87 -11.36 -6.10 -6.16
CA ASN A 87 -11.58 -7.33 -6.92
C ASN A 87 -10.76 -7.40 -8.22
N GLN A 88 -10.42 -6.26 -8.83
CA GLN A 88 -9.53 -6.22 -9.99
C GLN A 88 -8.07 -6.58 -9.65
N TYR A 89 -7.62 -6.26 -8.44
CA TYR A 89 -6.22 -6.41 -8.04
C TYR A 89 -5.95 -7.58 -7.09
N LYS A 90 -6.97 -8.21 -6.49
CA LYS A 90 -6.78 -9.26 -5.46
C LYS A 90 -5.93 -10.45 -5.92
N ASP A 91 -5.94 -10.78 -7.20
CA ASP A 91 -5.14 -11.88 -7.72
C ASP A 91 -3.63 -11.56 -7.78
N ILE A 92 -3.22 -10.28 -7.63
CA ILE A 92 -1.81 -9.89 -7.68
C ILE A 92 -0.97 -10.56 -6.59
N CYS A 93 -1.56 -10.91 -5.45
CA CYS A 93 -0.87 -11.59 -4.36
C CYS A 93 -0.22 -12.92 -4.79
N LYS A 94 -0.78 -13.60 -5.80
CA LYS A 94 -0.28 -14.90 -6.29
C LYS A 94 1.08 -14.77 -7.00
N ASP A 95 1.27 -13.66 -7.71
CA ASP A 95 2.47 -13.40 -8.52
C ASP A 95 3.39 -12.34 -7.93
N TYR A 96 3.03 -11.79 -6.76
CA TYR A 96 3.73 -10.68 -6.13
C TYR A 96 5.21 -10.99 -5.89
N LYS A 97 6.05 -10.11 -6.41
CA LYS A 97 7.50 -10.09 -6.21
C LYS A 97 7.92 -8.66 -5.87
N PRO A 98 8.51 -8.41 -4.70
CA PRO A 98 8.93 -7.06 -4.33
C PRO A 98 10.01 -6.56 -5.30
N ASP A 99 9.96 -5.28 -5.65
CA ASP A 99 10.91 -4.65 -6.56
C ASP A 99 11.33 -3.26 -6.06
N LEU A 100 10.40 -2.31 -6.01
CA LEU A 100 10.66 -0.94 -5.57
C LEU A 100 10.85 -0.81 -4.06
N PHE A 101 10.15 -1.61 -3.25
CA PHE A 101 10.38 -1.72 -1.81
C PHE A 101 11.82 -2.13 -1.51
N ASP A 102 12.36 -3.10 -2.24
CA ASP A 102 13.76 -3.50 -2.09
C ASP A 102 14.71 -2.44 -2.63
N LYS A 103 14.41 -1.86 -3.79
CA LYS A 103 15.22 -0.77 -4.37
C LYS A 103 15.38 0.43 -3.43
N PHE A 104 14.30 0.84 -2.77
CA PHE A 104 14.29 2.01 -1.89
C PHE A 104 14.46 1.65 -0.41
N SER A 105 14.71 0.39 -0.09
CA SER A 105 14.98 -0.10 1.26
C SER A 105 13.88 0.21 2.29
N PHE A 106 12.61 0.03 1.91
CA PHE A 106 11.47 0.14 2.83
C PHE A 106 10.38 -0.88 2.51
N ASN A 107 9.36 -1.02 3.37
CA ASN A 107 8.19 -1.87 3.08
C ASN A 107 6.89 -1.15 3.47
N GLY A 108 5.80 -1.52 2.82
CA GLY A 108 4.44 -1.13 3.21
C GLY A 108 3.92 -1.99 4.37
N PHE A 109 3.12 -1.36 5.23
CA PHE A 109 2.42 -1.99 6.34
C PHE A 109 0.99 -1.49 6.40
N ILE A 110 0.09 -2.37 6.83
CA ILE A 110 -1.29 -2.02 7.14
C ILE A 110 -1.60 -2.41 8.59
N GLN A 111 -2.15 -1.47 9.33
CA GLN A 111 -2.67 -1.70 10.67
C GLN A 111 -4.19 -1.85 10.60
N ILE A 112 -4.69 -3.00 11.04
CA ILE A 112 -6.11 -3.31 11.13
C ILE A 112 -6.40 -3.60 12.60
N LEU A 113 -7.22 -2.75 13.22
CA LEU A 113 -7.46 -2.76 14.67
C LEU A 113 -6.14 -2.59 15.45
N ASP A 114 -5.81 -3.56 16.31
CA ASP A 114 -4.61 -3.63 17.14
C ASP A 114 -3.46 -4.39 16.49
N LYS A 115 -3.67 -4.95 15.29
CA LYS A 115 -2.68 -5.78 14.59
C LYS A 115 -2.03 -5.04 13.44
N GLU A 116 -0.75 -5.30 13.26
CA GLU A 116 0.06 -4.81 12.16
C GLU A 116 0.41 -5.97 11.23
N PHE A 117 0.24 -5.75 9.93
CA PHE A 117 0.57 -6.70 8.88
C PHE A 117 1.50 -6.05 7.87
N LYS A 118 2.54 -6.77 7.48
CA LYS A 118 3.38 -6.38 6.35
C LYS A 118 2.57 -6.55 5.06
N ILE A 119 2.68 -5.60 4.15
CA ILE A 119 2.10 -5.69 2.81
C ILE A 119 3.07 -6.52 1.96
N ASP A 120 2.76 -7.81 1.83
CA ASP A 120 3.47 -8.77 0.99
C ASP A 120 2.49 -9.77 0.38
N LYS A 121 2.99 -10.85 -0.24
CA LYS A 121 2.16 -11.88 -0.89
C LYS A 121 1.04 -12.46 0.00
N GLY A 122 1.22 -12.47 1.33
CA GLY A 122 0.24 -13.00 2.28
C GLY A 122 -0.91 -12.03 2.59
N ILE A 123 -0.84 -10.77 2.13
CA ILE A 123 -1.80 -9.74 2.55
C ILE A 123 -3.24 -10.03 2.12
N CYS A 124 -3.42 -10.74 1.00
CA CYS A 124 -4.75 -11.15 0.56
C CYS A 124 -5.44 -12.07 1.59
N GLU A 125 -4.74 -13.04 2.17
CA GLU A 125 -5.31 -13.92 3.19
C GLU A 125 -5.72 -13.14 4.44
N VAL A 126 -4.92 -12.13 4.80
CA VAL A 126 -5.25 -11.19 5.87
C VAL A 126 -6.56 -10.47 5.54
N PHE A 127 -6.68 -9.87 4.36
CA PHE A 127 -7.90 -9.15 3.97
C PHE A 127 -9.13 -10.05 3.96
N GLU A 128 -9.04 -11.25 3.37
CA GLU A 128 -10.16 -12.21 3.34
C GLU A 128 -10.59 -12.67 4.76
N SER A 129 -9.66 -12.80 5.70
CA SER A 129 -10.00 -13.11 7.11
C SER A 129 -10.84 -12.00 7.79
N TYR A 130 -10.73 -10.76 7.31
CA TYR A 130 -11.51 -9.63 7.80
C TYR A 130 -12.80 -9.37 7.00
N LEU A 131 -12.94 -9.94 5.80
CA LEU A 131 -14.14 -9.86 4.97
C LEU A 131 -15.10 -11.04 5.20
N SER A 132 -14.60 -12.21 5.59
CA SER A 132 -15.43 -13.35 5.91
C SER A 132 -16.28 -13.11 7.18
N LYS A 133 -17.50 -13.64 7.14
CA LYS A 133 -18.34 -13.88 8.32
C LYS A 133 -18.09 -15.33 8.69
N ASP A 134 -17.37 -15.58 9.77
CA ASP A 134 -17.76 -16.73 10.58
C ASP A 134 -19.14 -16.43 11.18
#